data_AF-A0A084B8Q6-F1
#
_entry.id   AF-A0A084B8Q6-F1
#
_cell.length_a   1.000
_cell.length_b   1.000
_cell.length_c   1.000
_cell.angle_alpha   90.00
_cell.angle_beta   90.00
_cell.angle_gamma   90.00
#
_symmetry.space_group_name_H-M   'P 1'
#
loop_
_entity.id
_entity.type
_entity.pdbx_description
1 polymer ?
#
loop_
_entity_poly.entity_id
_entity_poly.type
_entity_poly.pdbx_seq_one_letter_code
_entity_poly.pdbx_strand_id
1 'polypeptide(L)'
;MVNLTDNSGEAIFSNPGDWYKITLADGKELGLGAPHPSSANNGRTLVEVVPAGSGMVFRYQRKDGDDRQHQGWPIGDKGYLRGIQVLPDGSQVVKNLSLSWEPVKLCLYDNYDNYGMVATQLPGNRVALYGYNRHGGVCGLRVTPNGNVIAHEAPYPLPLDCEFVKVNGGRYVVGQW
;
A
#
# COMPACT_ATOMS: atom_id res chain seq x y z
N MET A 1 -9.79 5.35 -20.66
CA MET A 1 -8.70 5.55 -19.67
C MET A 1 -8.20 4.17 -19.29
N VAL A 2 -6.89 3.93 -19.30
CA VAL A 2 -6.30 2.60 -19.04
C VAL A 2 -5.97 2.50 -17.55
N ASN A 3 -6.38 1.40 -16.91
CA ASN A 3 -6.12 1.14 -15.50
C ASN A 3 -4.78 0.41 -15.31
N LEU A 4 -4.20 0.55 -14.13
CA LEU A 4 -3.13 -0.32 -13.64
C LEU A 4 -3.64 -1.76 -13.57
N THR A 5 -2.74 -2.69 -13.83
CA THR A 5 -3.00 -4.13 -13.75
C THR A 5 -2.21 -4.76 -12.61
N ASP A 6 -2.77 -5.82 -12.05
CA ASP A 6 -2.10 -6.69 -11.10
C ASP A 6 -1.11 -7.64 -11.81
N ASN A 7 -0.47 -8.50 -11.02
CA ASN A 7 0.53 -9.46 -11.50
C ASN A 7 0.01 -10.39 -12.61
N SER A 8 -1.30 -10.65 -12.68
CA SER A 8 -1.93 -11.48 -13.71
C SER A 8 -2.34 -10.70 -14.96
N GLY A 9 -2.17 -9.38 -14.96
CA GLY A 9 -2.60 -8.50 -16.05
C GLY A 9 -4.06 -8.06 -15.94
N GLU A 10 -4.72 -8.35 -14.81
CA GLU A 10 -6.10 -7.95 -14.56
C GLU A 10 -6.15 -6.56 -13.96
N ALA A 11 -7.14 -5.75 -14.35
CA ALA A 11 -7.24 -4.38 -13.87
C ALA A 11 -7.47 -4.33 -12.34
N ILE A 12 -6.75 -3.42 -11.67
CA ILE A 12 -6.93 -3.17 -10.23
C ILE A 12 -8.19 -2.31 -10.04
N PHE A 13 -9.14 -2.85 -9.29
CA PHE A 13 -10.40 -2.19 -8.96
C PHE A 13 -10.56 -1.99 -7.45
N SER A 14 -11.29 -0.95 -7.08
CA SER A 14 -11.75 -0.76 -5.72
C SER A 14 -12.95 -1.67 -5.49
N ASN A 15 -12.72 -2.89 -5.01
CA ASN A 15 -13.77 -3.82 -4.61
C ASN A 15 -13.46 -4.40 -3.22
N PRO A 16 -14.47 -4.69 -2.38
CA PRO A 16 -14.27 -5.24 -1.03
C PRO A 16 -13.50 -6.57 -0.96
N GLY A 17 -13.53 -7.37 -2.05
CA GLY A 17 -12.84 -8.66 -2.13
C GLY A 17 -11.50 -8.62 -2.86
N ASP A 18 -11.11 -7.49 -3.45
CA ASP A 18 -9.87 -7.36 -4.22
C ASP A 18 -8.75 -6.87 -3.30
N TRP A 19 -8.02 -7.83 -2.74
CA TRP A 19 -6.88 -7.61 -1.86
C TRP A 19 -5.59 -7.97 -2.60
N TYR A 20 -4.54 -7.19 -2.35
CA TYR A 20 -3.26 -7.33 -3.02
C TYR A 20 -2.13 -7.30 -2.02
N LYS A 21 -1.18 -8.22 -2.13
CA LYS A 21 0.15 -8.02 -1.57
C LYS A 21 0.92 -7.04 -2.46
N ILE A 22 1.72 -6.18 -1.86
CA ILE A 22 2.68 -5.37 -2.59
C ILE A 22 4.04 -6.04 -2.44
N THR A 23 4.49 -6.70 -3.50
CA THR A 23 5.74 -7.47 -3.55
C THR A 23 6.79 -6.65 -4.28
N LEU A 24 7.99 -6.54 -3.74
CA LEU A 24 9.12 -5.84 -4.36
C LEU A 24 9.83 -6.73 -5.37
N ALA A 25 10.65 -6.12 -6.23
CA ALA A 25 11.44 -6.84 -7.25
C ALA A 25 12.36 -7.95 -6.69
N ASP A 26 12.74 -7.89 -5.40
CA ASP A 26 13.55 -8.91 -4.73
C ASP A 26 12.71 -10.01 -4.04
N GLY A 27 11.39 -10.01 -4.25
CA GLY A 27 10.45 -10.97 -3.69
C GLY A 27 10.01 -10.67 -2.25
N LYS A 28 10.54 -9.63 -1.60
CA LYS A 28 10.06 -9.18 -0.29
C LYS A 28 8.72 -8.48 -0.39
N GLU A 29 8.01 -8.32 0.71
CA GLU A 29 6.67 -7.74 0.72
C GLU A 29 6.63 -6.46 1.58
N LEU A 30 5.67 -5.58 1.34
CA LEU A 30 5.35 -4.53 2.31
C LEU A 30 4.53 -5.12 3.46
N GLY A 31 4.93 -4.80 4.70
CA GLY A 31 4.30 -5.29 5.92
C GLY A 31 4.36 -4.28 7.06
N LEU A 32 3.82 -4.68 8.22
CA LEU A 32 3.94 -3.89 9.44
C LEU A 32 5.39 -3.89 9.91
N GLY A 33 5.94 -2.69 10.08
CA GLY A 33 7.19 -2.48 10.78
C GLY A 33 6.99 -2.28 12.28
N ALA A 34 8.10 -2.29 13.02
CA ALA A 34 8.12 -1.83 14.41
C ALA A 34 8.33 -0.30 14.44
N PRO A 35 7.59 0.49 15.26
CA PRO A 35 6.64 0.06 16.28
C PRO A 35 5.20 -0.07 15.75
N HIS A 36 4.46 -0.99 16.37
CA HIS A 36 3.00 -1.16 16.25
C HIS A 36 2.23 0.11 16.70
N PRO A 37 0.90 0.20 16.41
CA PRO A 37 0.13 1.39 16.76
C PRO A 37 0.26 1.72 18.25
N SER A 38 0.70 2.93 18.57
CA SER A 38 0.77 3.42 19.94
C SER A 38 0.35 4.88 20.01
N SER A 39 -0.14 5.32 21.17
CA SER A 39 -0.41 6.74 21.44
C SER A 39 0.84 7.59 21.26
N ALA A 40 2.02 7.04 21.58
CA ALA A 40 3.32 7.70 21.39
C ALA A 40 3.63 8.03 19.91
N ASN A 41 3.06 7.29 18.96
CA ASN A 41 3.22 7.53 17.52
C ASN A 41 2.02 8.26 16.88
N ASN A 42 1.11 8.81 17.69
CA ASN A 42 -0.21 9.32 17.29
C ASN A 42 -1.00 8.31 16.44
N GLY A 43 -0.99 7.03 16.82
CA GLY A 43 -1.71 5.97 16.10
C GLY A 43 -1.05 5.54 14.77
N ARG A 44 0.11 6.12 14.40
CA ARG A 44 0.84 5.71 13.20
C ARG A 44 1.53 4.38 13.42
N THR A 45 1.53 3.55 12.37
CA THR A 45 2.33 2.32 12.32
C THR A 45 3.25 2.37 11.12
N LEU A 46 4.53 2.07 11.32
CA LEU A 46 5.49 2.07 10.22
C LEU A 46 5.21 0.93 9.23
N VAL A 47 5.49 1.20 7.96
CA VAL A 47 5.52 0.17 6.92
C VAL A 47 6.98 -0.13 6.60
N GLU A 48 7.30 -1.42 6.63
CA GLU A 48 8.64 -1.93 6.35
C GLU A 48 8.59 -3.01 5.27
N VAL A 49 9.76 -3.28 4.70
CA VAL A 49 9.99 -4.40 3.83
C VAL A 49 10.25 -5.64 4.67
N VAL A 50 9.37 -6.63 4.53
CA VAL A 50 9.38 -7.87 5.29
C VAL A 50 9.62 -9.07 4.37
N PRO A 51 10.04 -10.23 4.89
CA PRO A 51 10.17 -11.45 4.09
C PRO A 51 8.87 -11.84 3.37
N ALA A 52 9.01 -12.55 2.26
CA ALA A 52 7.88 -13.13 1.54
C ALA A 52 6.98 -13.96 2.47
N GLY A 53 5.67 -13.82 2.33
CA GLY A 53 4.70 -14.48 3.21
C GLY A 53 4.33 -13.72 4.48
N SER A 54 5.10 -12.71 4.90
CA SER A 54 4.85 -11.93 6.12
C SER A 54 4.22 -10.54 5.86
N GLY A 55 4.01 -10.18 4.60
CA GLY A 55 3.44 -8.90 4.21
C GLY A 55 1.96 -8.75 4.55
N MET A 56 1.53 -7.49 4.55
CA MET A 56 0.12 -7.13 4.67
C MET A 56 -0.56 -7.16 3.30
N VAL A 57 -1.88 -7.13 3.32
CA VAL A 57 -2.69 -6.98 2.11
C VAL A 57 -3.27 -5.58 2.02
N PHE A 58 -3.40 -5.07 0.81
CA PHE A 58 -3.91 -3.75 0.52
C PHE A 58 -5.08 -3.83 -0.44
N ARG A 59 -6.07 -2.98 -0.22
CA ARG A 59 -7.17 -2.76 -1.14
C ARG A 59 -7.07 -1.35 -1.70
N TYR A 60 -7.20 -1.21 -3.01
CA TYR A 60 -7.26 0.08 -3.68
C TYR A 60 -8.59 0.80 -3.41
N GLN A 61 -8.51 2.12 -3.24
CA GLN A 61 -9.65 3.02 -3.14
C GLN A 61 -9.45 4.21 -4.07
N ARG A 62 -10.48 4.53 -4.87
CA ARG A 62 -10.43 5.67 -5.81
C ARG A 62 -10.42 7.01 -5.08
N LYS A 63 -11.05 7.09 -3.92
CA LYS A 63 -11.02 8.23 -3.01
C LYS A 63 -10.68 7.76 -1.60
N ASP A 64 -10.15 8.65 -0.79
CA ASP A 64 -9.81 8.31 0.59
C ASP A 64 -11.05 7.92 1.39
N GLY A 65 -10.98 6.82 2.12
CA GLY A 65 -12.11 6.30 2.89
C GLY A 65 -13.34 5.88 2.08
N ASP A 66 -13.22 5.79 0.76
CA ASP A 66 -14.34 5.46 -0.14
C ASP A 66 -14.39 3.96 -0.44
N ASP A 67 -15.60 3.39 -0.35
CA ASP A 67 -15.88 1.97 -0.58
C ASP A 67 -16.70 1.72 -1.86
N ARG A 68 -16.86 2.73 -2.72
CA ARG A 68 -17.56 2.58 -4.00
C ARG A 68 -16.86 1.57 -4.90
N GLN A 69 -17.67 0.63 -5.39
CA GLN A 69 -17.19 -0.54 -6.13
C GLN A 69 -16.88 -0.24 -7.60
N HIS A 70 -16.10 -1.12 -8.24
CA HIS A 70 -15.81 -1.11 -9.67
C HIS A 70 -15.14 0.17 -10.19
N GLN A 71 -14.49 0.92 -9.30
CA GLN A 71 -13.67 2.06 -9.68
C GLN A 71 -12.25 1.57 -9.96
N GLY A 72 -11.78 1.69 -11.19
CA GLY A 72 -10.40 1.31 -11.55
C GLY A 72 -9.38 2.28 -10.98
N TRP A 73 -8.10 1.89 -11.01
CA TRP A 73 -6.97 2.81 -10.79
C TRP A 73 -6.35 3.23 -12.13
N PRO A 74 -6.75 4.37 -12.71
CA PRO A 74 -6.09 4.90 -13.90
C PRO A 74 -4.60 5.09 -13.70
N ILE A 75 -3.82 4.70 -14.71
CA ILE A 75 -2.37 4.91 -14.73
C ILE A 75 -2.07 6.41 -14.61
N GLY A 76 -1.19 6.77 -13.67
CA GLY A 76 -0.78 8.16 -13.43
C GLY A 76 -1.75 8.98 -12.58
N ASP A 77 -2.91 8.45 -12.20
CA ASP A 77 -3.82 9.13 -11.30
C ASP A 77 -3.52 8.85 -9.83
N LYS A 78 -3.96 9.78 -8.97
CA LYS A 78 -3.99 9.58 -7.53
C LYS A 78 -4.95 8.45 -7.14
N GLY A 79 -4.48 7.61 -6.23
CA GLY A 79 -5.21 6.51 -5.61
C GLY A 79 -4.89 6.40 -4.12
N TYR A 80 -5.67 5.60 -3.41
CA TYR A 80 -5.52 5.36 -1.98
C TYR A 80 -5.45 3.86 -1.72
N LEU A 81 -4.76 3.47 -0.66
CA LEU A 81 -4.58 2.07 -0.30
C LEU A 81 -4.97 1.87 1.16
N ARG A 82 -5.86 0.93 1.41
CA ARG A 82 -6.23 0.49 2.76
C ARG A 82 -5.58 -0.84 3.04
N GLY A 83 -4.69 -0.88 4.04
CA GLY A 83 -3.99 -2.07 4.49
C GLY A 83 -4.79 -2.86 5.53
N ILE A 84 -4.66 -4.18 5.49
CA ILE A 84 -5.09 -5.12 6.52
C ILE A 84 -3.93 -6.06 6.84
N GLN A 85 -3.67 -6.26 8.14
CA GLN A 85 -2.82 -7.34 8.62
C GLN A 85 -3.46 -8.01 9.84
N VAL A 86 -3.46 -9.34 9.84
CA VAL A 86 -3.87 -10.17 10.99
C VAL A 86 -2.64 -10.42 11.86
N LEU A 87 -2.74 -10.11 13.15
CA LEU A 87 -1.68 -10.33 14.13
C LEU A 87 -1.73 -11.77 14.68
N PRO A 88 -0.66 -12.26 15.34
CA PRO A 88 -0.62 -13.63 15.87
C PRO A 88 -1.72 -13.95 16.89
N ASP A 89 -2.26 -12.94 17.58
CA ASP A 89 -3.38 -13.08 18.52
C ASP A 89 -4.76 -13.10 17.84
N GLY A 90 -4.80 -13.05 16.50
CA GLY A 90 -6.01 -13.02 15.70
C GLY A 90 -6.65 -11.64 15.54
N SER A 91 -6.12 -10.60 16.20
CA SER A 91 -6.58 -9.23 16.02
C SER A 91 -6.17 -8.68 14.65
N GLN A 92 -6.87 -7.66 14.16
CA GLN A 92 -6.63 -7.07 12.85
C GLN A 92 -6.21 -5.61 12.97
N VAL A 93 -5.18 -5.22 12.22
CA VAL A 93 -4.82 -3.83 11.96
C VAL A 93 -5.40 -3.45 10.61
N VAL A 94 -6.39 -2.55 10.60
CA VAL A 94 -7.04 -2.05 9.38
C VAL A 94 -6.84 -0.54 9.28
N LYS A 95 -5.98 -0.08 8.38
CA LYS A 95 -5.54 1.33 8.33
C LYS A 95 -5.24 1.78 6.91
N ASN A 96 -5.26 3.07 6.66
CA ASN A 96 -4.95 3.67 5.37
C ASN A 96 -3.45 3.95 5.23
N LEU A 97 -2.92 3.77 4.03
CA LEU A 97 -1.51 3.98 3.71
C LEU A 97 -1.26 5.42 3.26
N SER A 98 -0.29 6.09 3.87
CA SER A 98 0.13 7.44 3.46
C SER A 98 1.57 7.73 3.85
N LEU A 99 2.13 8.79 3.28
CA LEU A 99 3.36 9.40 3.78
C LEU A 99 3.06 10.28 5.01
N SER A 100 3.80 10.13 6.10
CA SER A 100 3.95 11.17 7.15
C SER A 100 5.16 10.86 8.05
N TRP A 101 5.21 11.34 9.29
CA TRP A 101 6.40 11.35 10.17
C TRP A 101 7.46 12.38 9.74
N GLU A 102 8.39 12.68 10.64
CA GLU A 102 9.64 13.43 10.39
C GLU A 102 10.87 12.60 10.84
N PRO A 103 11.76 12.13 9.93
CA PRO A 103 11.69 12.25 8.48
C PRO A 103 10.50 11.49 7.88
N VAL A 104 10.05 11.92 6.70
CA VAL A 104 8.85 11.39 6.04
C VAL A 104 9.05 9.91 5.65
N LYS A 105 8.12 9.08 6.11
CA LYS A 105 8.06 7.62 5.98
C LYS A 105 6.70 7.19 5.46
N LEU A 106 6.69 5.99 4.89
CA LEU A 106 5.46 5.27 4.59
C LEU A 106 4.90 4.68 5.88
N CYS A 107 3.67 5.05 6.22
CA CYS A 107 3.02 4.57 7.43
C CYS A 107 1.54 4.25 7.16
N LEU A 108 0.95 3.57 8.14
CA LEU A 108 -0.48 3.34 8.25
C LEU A 108 -1.13 4.31 9.24
N TYR A 109 -2.34 4.76 8.92
CA TYR A 109 -3.14 5.76 9.63
C TYR A 109 -4.58 5.30 9.84
N ASP A 110 -5.17 5.71 10.96
CA ASP A 110 -6.60 5.46 11.23
C ASP A 110 -7.52 6.44 10.47
N ASN A 111 -7.03 7.64 10.18
CA ASN A 111 -7.83 8.71 9.59
C ASN A 111 -7.94 8.62 8.05
N TYR A 112 -8.94 9.31 7.49
CA TYR A 112 -9.18 9.49 6.06
C TYR A 112 -8.61 10.85 5.57
N ASP A 113 -7.36 11.11 5.95
CA ASP A 113 -6.63 12.35 5.66
C ASP A 113 -5.33 12.06 4.87
N ASN A 114 -5.34 10.95 4.13
CA ASN A 114 -4.18 10.40 3.44
C ASN A 114 -3.84 11.25 2.22
N TYR A 115 -2.56 11.39 1.94
CA TYR A 115 -2.11 12.19 0.79
C TYR A 115 -2.30 11.46 -0.54
N GLY A 116 -2.36 10.13 -0.47
CA GLY A 116 -2.54 9.21 -1.58
C GLY A 116 -1.22 8.78 -2.22
N MET A 117 -1.36 7.94 -3.24
CA MET A 117 -0.29 7.35 -4.02
C MET A 117 -0.54 7.60 -5.51
N VAL A 118 0.50 7.55 -6.32
CA VAL A 118 0.39 7.49 -7.77
C VAL A 118 1.24 6.33 -8.28
N ALA A 119 0.77 5.65 -9.31
CA ALA A 119 1.43 4.50 -9.85
C ALA A 119 1.42 4.50 -11.38
N THR A 120 2.46 3.93 -11.96
CA THR A 120 2.59 3.73 -13.40
C THR A 120 2.91 2.27 -13.71
N GLN A 121 2.41 1.78 -14.84
CA GLN A 121 2.66 0.41 -15.27
C GLN A 121 4.05 0.30 -15.89
N LEU A 122 4.84 -0.66 -15.42
CA LEU A 122 6.11 -1.10 -15.99
C LEU A 122 5.91 -2.41 -16.78
N PRO A 123 6.87 -2.79 -17.65
CA PRO A 123 6.84 -4.08 -18.35
C PRO A 123 6.72 -5.27 -17.39
N GLY A 124 6.04 -6.33 -17.83
CA GLY A 124 5.87 -7.55 -17.04
C GLY A 124 4.92 -7.39 -15.85
N ASN A 125 3.89 -6.53 -15.97
CA ASN A 125 2.89 -6.25 -14.93
C ASN A 125 3.45 -5.65 -13.62
N ARG A 126 4.70 -5.21 -13.63
CA ARG A 126 5.31 -4.44 -12.55
C ARG A 126 4.72 -3.04 -12.47
N VAL A 127 4.86 -2.41 -11.32
CA VAL A 127 4.34 -1.10 -11.00
C VAL A 127 5.45 -0.24 -10.38
N ALA A 128 5.60 0.96 -10.91
CA ALA A 128 6.37 2.03 -10.28
C ALA A 128 5.43 2.83 -9.38
N LEU A 129 5.56 2.66 -8.05
CA LEU A 129 4.72 3.30 -7.03
C LEU A 129 5.42 4.50 -6.40
N TYR A 130 4.68 5.59 -6.26
CA TYR A 130 5.12 6.85 -5.64
C TYR A 130 4.11 7.30 -4.59
N GLY A 131 4.55 8.15 -3.67
CA GLY A 131 3.67 8.78 -2.68
C GLY A 131 3.41 10.26 -2.99
N TYR A 132 2.30 10.79 -2.52
CA TYR A 132 2.09 12.24 -2.44
C TYR A 132 2.55 12.76 -1.07
N ASN A 133 3.23 13.91 -1.05
CA ASN A 133 3.48 14.64 0.19
C ASN A 133 2.26 15.48 0.62
N ARG A 134 2.39 16.11 1.79
CA ARG A 134 1.36 17.00 2.37
C ARG A 134 1.01 18.21 1.51
N HIS A 135 1.85 18.56 0.54
CA HIS A 135 1.66 19.68 -0.38
C HIS A 135 1.07 19.24 -1.73
N GLY A 136 0.79 17.94 -1.91
CA GLY A 136 0.28 17.39 -3.15
C GLY A 136 1.34 17.16 -4.23
N GLY A 137 2.62 17.28 -3.90
CA GLY A 137 3.73 16.91 -4.79
C GLY A 137 4.01 15.42 -4.77
N VAL A 138 4.46 14.87 -5.90
CA VAL A 138 4.86 13.46 -6.02
C VAL A 138 6.28 13.28 -5.47
N CYS A 139 6.46 12.26 -4.63
CA CYS A 139 7.72 11.93 -3.98
C CYS A 139 8.14 10.50 -4.32
N GLY A 140 9.44 10.28 -4.42
CA GLY A 140 9.99 8.94 -4.54
C GLY A 140 9.81 8.15 -3.25
N LEU A 141 9.92 6.83 -3.35
CA LEU A 141 9.90 5.90 -2.23
C LEU A 141 11.21 5.11 -2.23
N ARG A 142 11.91 5.07 -1.09
CA ARG A 142 13.18 4.37 -0.97
C ARG A 142 13.18 3.46 0.23
N VAL A 143 13.64 2.22 0.02
CA VAL A 143 13.91 1.27 1.11
C VAL A 143 15.27 1.59 1.74
N THR A 144 15.30 1.82 3.03
CA THR A 144 16.53 2.01 3.82
C THR A 144 17.11 0.66 4.24
N PRO A 145 18.40 0.60 4.66
CA PRO A 145 19.04 -0.66 5.05
C PRO A 145 18.34 -1.44 6.18
N ASN A 146 17.60 -0.74 7.05
CA ASN A 146 16.80 -1.34 8.11
C ASN A 146 15.37 -1.73 7.66
N GLY A 147 15.07 -1.70 6.37
CA GLY A 147 13.78 -2.12 5.80
C GLY A 147 12.69 -1.04 5.79
N ASN A 148 12.91 0.13 6.37
CA ASN A 148 11.92 1.21 6.33
C ASN A 148 11.75 1.78 4.93
N VAL A 149 10.52 2.17 4.58
CA VAL A 149 10.25 2.91 3.34
C VAL A 149 10.15 4.40 3.66
N ILE A 150 11.11 5.18 3.17
CA ILE A 150 11.14 6.64 3.34
C ILE A 150 10.68 7.35 2.07
N ALA A 151 10.14 8.55 2.23
CA ALA A 151 9.95 9.44 1.10
C ALA A 151 11.30 10.06 0.69
N HIS A 152 11.47 10.24 -0.61
CA HIS A 152 12.64 10.90 -1.18
C HIS A 152 12.17 12.03 -2.11
N GLU A 153 12.26 13.26 -1.62
CA GLU A 153 11.99 14.46 -2.40
C GLU A 153 13.25 14.83 -3.22
N ALA A 154 13.17 14.63 -4.53
CA ALA A 154 14.26 14.94 -5.45
C ALA A 154 13.67 15.35 -6.81
N PRO A 155 14.43 16.08 -7.66
CA PRO A 155 14.00 16.40 -9.03
C PRO A 155 13.68 15.16 -9.87
N TYR A 156 14.30 14.03 -9.53
CA TYR A 156 14.09 12.72 -10.17
C TYR A 156 13.65 11.72 -9.09
N PRO A 157 12.35 11.70 -8.72
CA PRO A 157 11.85 10.77 -7.71
C PRO A 157 11.98 9.33 -8.20
N LEU A 158 12.54 8.47 -7.35
CA LEU A 158 12.64 7.03 -7.63
C LEU A 158 11.39 6.32 -7.13
N PRO A 159 10.72 5.49 -7.95
CA PRO A 159 9.58 4.73 -7.47
C PRO A 159 10.01 3.58 -6.56
N LEU A 160 9.07 3.12 -5.75
CA LEU A 160 9.11 1.75 -5.27
C LEU A 160 8.73 0.84 -6.44
N ASP A 161 9.67 -0.02 -6.83
CA ASP A 161 9.48 -1.00 -7.88
C ASP A 161 8.85 -2.28 -7.32
N CYS A 162 7.59 -2.51 -7.65
CA CYS A 162 6.78 -3.55 -7.03
C CYS A 162 5.78 -4.20 -8.00
N GLU A 163 5.09 -5.22 -7.52
CA GLU A 163 3.94 -5.86 -8.16
C GLU A 163 2.78 -5.87 -7.17
N PHE A 164 1.57 -5.68 -7.68
CA PHE A 164 0.34 -5.93 -6.93
C PHE A 164 -0.05 -7.39 -7.16
N VAL A 165 0.21 -8.24 -6.19
CA VAL A 165 -0.10 -9.66 -6.27
C VAL A 165 -1.48 -9.91 -5.70
N LYS A 166 -2.43 -10.30 -6.55
CA LYS A 166 -3.82 -10.51 -6.10
C LYS A 166 -3.89 -11.68 -5.12
N VAL A 167 -4.37 -11.39 -3.91
CA VAL A 167 -4.75 -12.39 -2.92
C VAL A 167 -6.25 -12.57 -3.10
N ASN A 168 -6.66 -13.64 -3.78
CA ASN A 168 -8.07 -13.93 -3.97
C ASN A 168 -8.76 -13.92 -2.60
N GLY A 169 -9.64 -12.93 -2.41
CA GLY A 169 -10.58 -12.88 -1.30
C GLY A 169 -11.62 -13.98 -1.50
N GLY A 170 -11.21 -15.23 -1.37
CA GLY A 170 -12.15 -16.29 -1.06
C GLY A 170 -12.90 -15.82 0.18
N ARG A 171 -14.24 -15.77 0.11
CA ARG A 171 -15.08 -15.63 1.29
C ARG A 171 -14.67 -16.74 2.26
N TYR A 172 -13.78 -16.45 3.20
CA TYR A 172 -13.67 -17.25 4.40
C TYR A 172 -14.94 -16.96 5.19
N VAL A 173 -15.98 -17.76 4.94
CA VAL A 173 -17.10 -17.88 5.85
C VAL A 173 -16.51 -18.45 7.13
N VAL A 174 -16.43 -17.61 8.16
CA VAL A 174 -16.06 -18.05 9.50
C VAL A 174 -17.07 -19.12 9.91
N GLY A 175 -16.63 -20.38 10.05
CA GLY A 175 -17.44 -21.43 10.69
C GLY A 175 -17.55 -22.80 10.02
N GLN A 176 -16.55 -23.31 9.30
CA GLN A 176 -16.48 -24.75 9.04
C GLN A 176 -15.08 -25.30 9.35
N TRP A 177 -14.98 -25.86 10.55
CA TRP A 177 -14.06 -26.94 10.92
C TRP A 177 -14.91 -28.20 11.14
#